data_AF-A0A3B8Q058-F1
#
_entry.id   AF-A0A3B8Q058-F1
#
_cell.length_a   1.000
_cell.length_b   1.000
_cell.length_c   1.000
_cell.angle_alpha   90.00
_cell.angle_beta   90.00
_cell.angle_gamma   90.00
#
_symmetry.space_group_name_H-M   'P 1'
#
loop_
_entity.id
_entity.type
_entity.pdbx_description
1 polymer ?
#
loop_
_entity_poly.entity_id
_entity_poly.type
_entity_poly.pdbx_seq_one_letter_code
_entity_poly.pdbx_strand_id
1 'polypeptide(L)'
;GTPEYMSPEQADFQITDQRSDLFSAGIVLSQLLAHQNIFRGQTPDDSRHRVLTLPIPDFTRLVPEIEPRLNQILQRTLERDLERRYPSADELLYDLEVFIYHRGYGPTNETLGKFIRELFKDPTPSGPEKTRTGTVKLDRGTERRSSSLFERIKSKSK
;
A
#
# COMPACT_ATOMS: atom_id res chain seq x y z
N GLY A 1 10.09 -14.16 -2.75
CA GLY A 1 9.98 -12.69 -2.66
C GLY A 1 11.17 -12.04 -3.33
N THR A 2 11.13 -10.73 -3.51
CA THR A 2 12.31 -9.93 -3.88
C THR A 2 13.19 -9.80 -2.62
N PRO A 3 14.47 -10.23 -2.62
CA PRO A 3 15.26 -10.43 -1.39
C PRO A 3 15.34 -9.22 -0.46
N GLU A 4 15.52 -8.02 -0.99
CA GLU A 4 15.61 -6.78 -0.21
C GLU A 4 14.27 -6.31 0.41
N TYR A 5 13.17 -7.05 0.18
CA TYR A 5 11.87 -6.83 0.80
C TYR A 5 11.43 -7.98 1.70
N MET A 6 12.26 -9.01 1.87
CA MET A 6 11.95 -10.13 2.77
C MET A 6 12.01 -9.69 4.22
N SER A 7 11.20 -10.31 5.06
CA SER A 7 11.43 -10.28 6.51
C SER A 7 12.64 -11.16 6.91
N PRO A 8 13.22 -10.98 8.11
CA PRO A 8 14.33 -11.81 8.59
C PRO A 8 14.00 -13.30 8.60
N GLU A 9 12.79 -13.66 9.04
CA GLU A 9 12.32 -15.04 9.06
C GLU A 9 12.14 -15.62 7.65
N GLN A 10 11.65 -14.84 6.67
CA GLN A 10 11.60 -15.26 5.26
C GLN A 10 13.01 -15.43 4.68
N ALA A 11 13.89 -14.48 4.97
CA ALA A 11 15.28 -14.53 4.55
C ALA A 11 15.93 -15.80 5.11
N ASP A 12 15.77 -16.10 6.39
CA ASP A 12 16.37 -17.28 7.05
C ASP A 12 15.60 -18.61 6.83
N PHE A 13 14.61 -18.63 5.93
CA PHE A 13 13.78 -19.82 5.65
C PHE A 13 13.06 -20.40 6.89
N GLN A 14 12.73 -19.54 7.84
CA GLN A 14 11.96 -19.87 9.03
C GLN A 14 10.46 -19.83 8.75
N ILE A 15 9.65 -20.33 9.69
CA ILE A 15 8.20 -20.23 9.62
C ILE A 15 7.79 -18.75 9.72
N THR A 16 6.94 -18.32 8.79
CA THR A 16 6.42 -16.95 8.73
C THR A 16 5.03 -16.88 9.33
N ASP A 17 4.72 -15.74 9.94
CA ASP A 17 3.35 -15.35 10.29
C ASP A 17 3.06 -13.94 9.76
N GLN A 18 1.91 -13.36 10.15
CA GLN A 18 1.49 -12.02 9.73
C GLN A 18 2.52 -10.92 10.01
N ARG A 19 3.42 -11.11 10.98
CA ARG A 19 4.47 -10.14 11.34
C ARG A 19 5.54 -10.03 10.25
N SER A 20 5.65 -11.00 9.35
CA SER A 20 6.51 -10.92 8.16
C SER A 20 6.06 -9.83 7.20
N ASP A 21 4.74 -9.67 7.04
CA ASP A 21 4.18 -8.61 6.20
C ASP A 21 4.40 -7.23 6.83
N LEU A 22 4.39 -7.13 8.17
CA LEU A 22 4.70 -5.88 8.87
C LEU A 22 6.14 -5.41 8.61
N PHE A 23 7.11 -6.32 8.69
CA PHE A 23 8.50 -5.99 8.39
C PHE A 23 8.65 -5.52 6.94
N SER A 24 8.04 -6.25 5.99
CA SER A 24 8.05 -5.91 4.57
C SER A 24 7.41 -4.53 4.30
N ALA A 25 6.30 -4.23 4.98
CA ALA A 25 5.66 -2.90 4.92
C ALA A 25 6.58 -1.81 5.50
N GLY A 26 7.29 -2.10 6.60
CA GLY A 26 8.32 -1.22 7.16
C GLY A 26 9.44 -0.90 6.17
N ILE A 27 9.90 -1.90 5.40
CA ILE A 27 10.89 -1.69 4.33
C ILE A 27 10.35 -0.70 3.31
N VAL A 28 9.15 -0.96 2.78
CA VAL A 28 8.52 -0.08 1.78
C VAL A 28 8.34 1.34 2.31
N LEU A 29 7.82 1.49 3.53
CA LEU A 29 7.63 2.80 4.14
C LEU A 29 8.96 3.53 4.31
N SER A 30 9.99 2.87 4.85
CA SER A 30 11.32 3.45 5.00
C SER A 30 11.94 3.87 3.66
N GLN A 31 11.73 3.07 2.62
CA GLN A 31 12.22 3.35 1.27
C GLN A 31 11.49 4.53 0.62
N LEU A 32 10.19 4.68 0.84
CA LEU A 32 9.44 5.84 0.36
C LEU A 32 9.95 7.14 1.01
N LEU A 33 10.32 7.08 2.29
CA LEU A 33 10.83 8.23 3.02
C LEU A 33 12.30 8.55 2.69
N ALA A 34 13.15 7.53 2.55
CA ALA A 34 14.58 7.67 2.28
C ALA A 34 14.93 7.69 0.78
N HIS A 35 13.96 7.47 -0.11
CA HIS A 35 14.13 7.28 -1.55
C HIS A 35 15.06 6.11 -1.95
N GLN A 36 15.43 5.24 -1.01
CA GLN A 36 16.29 4.09 -1.24
C GLN A 36 15.94 2.94 -0.28
N ASN A 37 16.06 1.70 -0.76
CA ASN A 37 15.91 0.53 0.10
C ASN A 37 17.21 0.29 0.87
N ILE A 38 17.15 0.31 2.20
CA ILE A 38 18.32 0.18 3.08
C ILE A 38 18.98 -1.20 3.01
N PHE A 39 18.26 -2.24 2.59
CA PHE A 39 18.75 -3.62 2.49
C PHE A 39 19.22 -4.01 1.09
N ARG A 40 19.08 -3.14 0.09
CA ARG A 40 19.52 -3.46 -1.27
C ARG A 40 21.03 -3.68 -1.33
N GLY A 41 21.43 -4.87 -1.77
CA GLY A 41 22.80 -5.27 -2.03
C GLY A 41 23.15 -5.27 -3.52
N GLN A 42 24.40 -5.67 -3.82
CA GLN A 42 24.87 -5.84 -5.20
C GLN A 42 24.32 -7.11 -5.86
N THR A 43 23.97 -8.11 -5.05
CA THR A 43 23.39 -9.39 -5.49
C THR A 43 22.15 -9.73 -4.65
N PRO A 44 21.28 -10.62 -5.14
CA PRO A 44 20.17 -11.19 -4.35
C PRO A 44 20.61 -11.73 -2.98
N ASP A 45 21.72 -12.46 -2.92
CA ASP A 45 22.26 -13.01 -1.68
C ASP A 45 22.81 -11.94 -0.73
N ASP A 46 23.45 -10.88 -1.25
CA ASP A 46 23.87 -9.71 -0.45
C ASP A 46 22.65 -9.01 0.15
N SER A 47 21.59 -8.78 -0.64
CA SER A 47 20.33 -8.21 -0.13
C SER A 47 19.73 -9.07 0.98
N ARG A 48 19.64 -10.40 0.78
CA ARG A 48 19.15 -11.34 1.80
C ARG A 48 20.01 -11.27 3.06
N HIS A 49 21.34 -11.23 2.92
CA HIS A 49 22.24 -11.14 4.06
C HIS A 49 22.05 -9.84 4.83
N ARG A 50 21.89 -8.71 4.14
CA ARG A 50 21.64 -7.40 4.76
C ARG A 50 20.33 -7.36 5.55
N VAL A 51 19.26 -7.97 5.05
CA VAL A 51 18.01 -8.13 5.82
C VAL A 51 18.29 -8.80 7.17
N LEU A 52 19.17 -9.80 7.21
CA LEU A 52 19.50 -10.52 8.43
C LEU A 52 20.45 -9.75 9.37
N THR A 53 21.40 -8.98 8.84
CA THR A 53 22.55 -8.49 9.63
C THR A 53 22.72 -6.98 9.70
N LEU A 54 22.19 -6.22 8.75
CA LEU A 54 22.44 -4.78 8.66
C LEU A 54 21.70 -4.03 9.79
N PRO A 55 22.38 -3.24 10.64
CA PRO A 55 21.70 -2.44 11.64
C PRO A 55 20.65 -1.51 11.01
N ILE A 56 19.49 -1.40 11.65
CA ILE A 56 18.47 -0.43 11.20
C ILE A 56 19.02 0.97 11.48
N PRO A 57 19.11 1.85 10.46
CA PRO A 57 19.66 3.18 10.66
C PRO A 57 18.71 4.07 11.47
N ASP A 58 19.25 5.12 12.07
CA ASP A 58 18.44 6.22 12.60
C ASP A 58 17.93 7.06 11.43
N PHE A 59 16.64 6.92 11.10
CA PHE A 59 16.05 7.58 9.93
C PHE A 59 16.04 9.10 10.06
N THR A 60 16.06 9.65 11.28
CA THR A 60 16.14 11.10 11.49
C THR A 60 17.48 11.70 11.05
N ARG A 61 18.53 10.87 11.01
CA ARG A 61 19.86 11.27 10.50
C ARG A 61 19.99 11.11 9.00
N LEU A 62 19.24 10.18 8.41
CA LEU A 62 19.24 9.95 6.97
C LEU A 62 18.37 10.99 6.24
N VAL A 63 17.21 11.32 6.82
CA VAL A 63 16.23 12.24 6.24
C VAL A 63 15.79 13.20 7.36
N PRO A 64 16.33 14.43 7.40
CA PRO A 64 16.06 15.39 8.48
C PRO A 64 14.57 15.75 8.66
N GLU A 65 13.75 15.55 7.63
CA GLU A 65 12.30 15.76 7.64
C GLU A 65 11.53 14.69 8.43
N ILE A 66 12.16 13.53 8.70
CA ILE A 66 11.53 12.46 9.48
C ILE A 66 11.48 12.85 10.96
N GLU A 67 10.27 12.91 11.50
CA GLU A 67 10.05 13.19 12.91
C GLU A 67 10.50 12.01 13.81
N PRO A 68 11.01 12.28 15.02
CA PRO A 68 11.45 11.23 15.95
C PRO A 68 10.38 10.16 16.23
N ARG A 69 9.11 10.54 16.27
CA ARG A 69 7.99 9.61 16.48
C ARG A 69 7.82 8.63 15.32
N LEU A 70 7.93 9.10 14.07
CA LEU A 70 7.87 8.22 12.90
C LEU A 70 9.08 7.29 12.83
N ASN A 71 10.26 7.78 13.20
CA ASN A 71 11.45 6.93 13.33
C ASN A 71 11.22 5.82 14.36
N GLN A 72 10.64 6.11 15.53
CA GLN A 72 10.32 5.07 16.52
C GLN A 72 9.37 4.00 15.98
N ILE A 73 8.34 4.39 15.22
CA ILE A 73 7.44 3.45 14.54
C ILE A 73 8.24 2.57 13.57
N LEU A 74 9.08 3.17 12.72
CA LEU A 74 9.95 2.42 11.79
C LEU A 74 10.89 1.45 12.51
N GLN A 75 11.54 1.87 13.61
CA GLN A 75 12.41 1.00 14.40
C GLN A 75 11.65 -0.23 14.92
N ARG A 76 10.44 -0.04 15.47
CA ARG A 76 9.61 -1.13 15.98
C ARG A 76 9.09 -2.03 14.86
N THR A 77 8.72 -1.48 13.70
CA THR A 77 8.27 -2.26 12.53
C THR A 77 9.39 -3.10 11.93
N LEU A 78 10.61 -2.56 11.89
CA LEU A 78 11.82 -3.21 11.34
C LEU A 78 12.62 -3.99 12.40
N GLU A 79 12.01 -4.29 13.54
CA GLU A 79 12.64 -5.10 14.57
C GLU A 79 12.74 -6.56 14.12
N ARG A 80 13.89 -7.19 14.36
CA ARG A 80 14.14 -8.58 13.94
C ARG A 80 13.55 -9.57 14.93
N ASP A 81 13.57 -9.22 16.21
CA ASP A 81 12.90 -9.99 17.25
C ASP A 81 11.38 -9.84 17.12
N LEU A 82 10.70 -10.94 16.82
CA LEU A 82 9.25 -10.99 16.63
C LEU A 82 8.45 -10.57 17.86
N GLU A 83 9.01 -10.71 19.07
CA GLU A 83 8.34 -10.33 20.33
C GLU A 83 8.46 -8.84 20.62
N ARG A 84 9.41 -8.16 19.94
CA ARG A 84 9.60 -6.71 20.03
C ARG A 84 8.97 -5.96 18.85
N ARG A 85 8.73 -6.67 17.74
CA ARG A 85 7.99 -6.15 16.57
C ARG A 85 6.52 -5.91 16.95
N TYR A 86 5.83 -5.08 16.16
CA TYR A 86 4.36 -5.00 16.25
C TYR A 86 3.73 -6.41 16.13
N PRO A 87 2.80 -6.78 17.02
CA PRO A 87 2.18 -8.10 16.99
C PRO A 87 1.12 -8.23 15.88
N SER A 88 0.54 -7.11 15.44
CA SER A 88 -0.49 -7.07 14.40
C SER A 88 -0.42 -5.80 13.56
N ALA A 89 -1.07 -5.85 12.40
CA ALA A 89 -1.25 -4.68 11.54
C ALA A 89 -2.10 -3.59 12.21
N ASP A 90 -3.06 -3.96 13.05
CA ASP A 90 -3.92 -3.01 13.76
C ASP A 90 -3.13 -2.12 14.73
N GLU A 91 -2.14 -2.68 15.44
CA GLU A 91 -1.29 -1.88 16.32
C GLU A 91 -0.36 -0.93 15.55
N LEU A 92 0.21 -1.39 14.43
CA LEU A 92 1.01 -0.54 13.55
C LEU A 92 0.15 0.58 12.96
N LEU A 93 -1.06 0.24 12.49
CA LEU A 93 -2.02 1.19 11.93
C LEU A 93 -2.39 2.25 12.97
N TYR A 94 -2.70 1.84 14.20
CA TYR A 94 -3.02 2.76 15.29
C TYR A 94 -1.90 3.79 15.51
N ASP A 95 -0.64 3.35 15.64
CA ASP A 95 0.48 4.27 15.86
C ASP A 95 0.72 5.21 14.67
N LEU A 96 0.55 4.72 13.44
CA LEU A 96 0.61 5.53 12.22
C LEU A 96 -0.53 6.55 12.16
N GLU A 97 -1.76 6.18 12.51
CA GLU A 97 -2.90 7.10 12.56
C GLU A 97 -2.67 8.18 13.61
N VAL A 98 -2.29 7.81 14.83
CA VAL A 98 -2.01 8.80 15.88
C VAL A 98 -0.87 9.71 15.45
N PHE A 99 0.16 9.20 14.75
CA PHE A 99 1.19 10.04 14.16
C PHE A 99 0.64 10.98 13.08
N ILE A 100 -0.18 10.49 12.15
CA ILE A 100 -0.73 11.30 11.05
C ILE A 100 -1.66 12.41 11.55
N TYR A 101 -2.48 12.13 12.56
CA TYR A 101 -3.49 13.06 13.07
C TYR A 101 -3.00 13.94 14.24
N HIS A 102 -1.76 13.78 14.72
CA HIS A 102 -1.30 14.55 15.89
C HIS A 102 -1.25 16.07 15.67
N ARG A 103 -1.11 16.54 14.42
CA ARG A 103 -1.09 17.96 14.05
C ARG A 103 -2.46 18.53 13.67
N GLY A 104 -3.53 17.76 13.89
CA GLY A 104 -4.90 18.16 13.56
C GLY A 104 -5.48 17.32 12.43
N TYR A 105 -6.03 17.96 11.41
CA TYR A 105 -6.64 17.25 10.30
C TYR A 105 -5.55 16.57 9.44
N GLY A 106 -5.63 15.25 9.30
CA GLY A 106 -4.64 14.47 8.54
C GLY A 106 -4.69 14.75 7.03
N PRO A 107 -3.75 14.18 6.25
CA PRO A 107 -3.74 14.28 4.80
C PRO A 107 -5.00 13.62 4.24
N THR A 108 -5.87 14.44 3.64
CA THR A 108 -7.04 13.98 2.90
C THR A 108 -6.73 13.83 1.42
N ASN A 109 -7.64 13.20 0.67
CA ASN A 109 -7.61 13.25 -0.80
C ASN A 109 -7.57 14.68 -1.35
N GLU A 110 -8.21 15.64 -0.66
CA GLU A 110 -8.16 17.05 -1.02
C GLU A 110 -6.77 17.67 -0.79
N THR A 111 -6.17 17.40 0.38
CA THR A 111 -4.84 17.91 0.76
C THR A 111 -3.76 17.33 -0.16
N LEU A 112 -3.83 16.02 -0.44
CA LEU A 112 -2.99 15.36 -1.42
C LEU A 112 -3.17 15.97 -2.81
N GLY A 113 -4.41 16.19 -3.25
CA GLY A 113 -4.69 16.82 -4.54
C GLY A 113 -4.10 18.23 -4.66
N LYS A 114 -4.15 19.02 -3.58
CA LYS A 114 -3.48 20.34 -3.52
C LYS A 114 -1.97 20.20 -3.64
N PHE A 115 -1.37 19.29 -2.87
CA PHE A 115 0.08 19.03 -2.90
C PHE A 115 0.58 18.61 -4.28
N ILE A 116 -0.10 17.66 -4.94
CA ILE A 116 0.28 17.22 -6.30
C ILE A 116 0.24 18.37 -7.31
N ARG A 117 -0.81 19.20 -7.29
CA ARG A 117 -0.91 20.36 -8.20
C ARG A 117 0.22 21.36 -7.98
N GLU A 118 0.58 21.59 -6.72
CA GLU A 118 1.68 22.49 -6.37
C GLU A 118 3.05 21.93 -6.80
N LEU A 119 3.27 20.63 -6.59
CA LEU A 119 4.53 19.95 -6.88
C LEU A 119 4.86 19.96 -8.38
N PHE A 120 3.87 19.66 -9.24
CA PHE A 120 4.10 19.51 -10.68
C PHE A 120 3.90 20.79 -11.50
N LYS A 121 3.39 21.88 -10.91
CA LYS A 121 3.19 23.19 -11.55
C LYS A 121 2.54 23.15 -12.95
N ASP A 122 1.74 22.12 -13.27
CA ASP A 122 1.07 21.99 -14.55
C ASP A 122 -0.45 22.24 -14.42
N PRO A 123 -1.07 22.91 -15.40
CA PRO A 123 -2.45 23.32 -15.34
C PRO A 123 -3.31 22.07 -15.29
N THR A 124 -4.29 22.07 -14.39
CA THR A 124 -5.43 21.15 -14.34
C THR A 124 -5.64 20.37 -15.65
N PRO A 125 -5.69 19.03 -15.65
CA PRO A 125 -6.35 18.35 -16.76
C PRO A 125 -7.74 18.99 -16.89
N SER A 126 -8.02 19.50 -18.08
CA SER A 126 -9.34 20.03 -18.45
C SER A 126 -10.40 19.10 -17.89
N GLY A 127 -11.37 19.68 -17.18
CA GLY A 127 -12.41 18.97 -16.42
C GLY A 127 -13.09 17.86 -17.22
N PRO A 128 -13.90 17.02 -16.55
CA PRO A 128 -14.32 15.73 -17.09
C PRO A 128 -14.79 15.89 -18.53
N GLU A 129 -14.07 15.25 -19.45
CA GLU A 129 -14.63 14.96 -20.76
C GLU A 129 -15.97 14.28 -20.46
N LYS A 130 -17.05 14.96 -20.83
CA LYS A 130 -18.41 14.45 -20.62
C LYS A 130 -18.51 13.17 -21.41
N THR A 131 -18.18 12.04 -20.80
CA THR A 131 -18.66 10.73 -21.24
C THR A 131 -20.17 10.87 -21.22
N ARG A 132 -20.75 11.02 -22.41
CA ARG A 132 -22.20 11.01 -22.63
C ARG A 132 -22.71 9.62 -22.28
N THR A 133 -22.81 9.32 -20.99
CA THR A 133 -23.59 8.19 -20.52
C THR A 133 -25.03 8.68 -20.50
N GLY A 134 -25.72 8.51 -21.63
CA GLY A 134 -27.13 8.81 -21.74
C GLY A 134 -27.89 8.08 -20.64
N THR A 135 -28.47 8.82 -19.71
CA THR A 135 -29.43 8.29 -18.76
C THR A 135 -30.69 7.95 -19.54
N VAL A 136 -30.87 6.66 -19.87
CA VAL A 136 -32.14 6.17 -20.40
C VAL A 136 -33.14 6.17 -19.25
N LYS A 137 -34.14 7.04 -19.32
CA LYS A 137 -35.34 6.94 -18.48
C LYS A 137 -36.03 5.61 -18.79
N LEU A 138 -36.04 4.70 -17.82
CA LEU A 138 -36.93 3.55 -17.82
C LEU A 138 -38.36 4.06 -17.57
N ASP A 139 -39.09 4.26 -18.66
CA ASP A 139 -40.52 4.57 -18.59
C ASP A 139 -41.28 3.32 -18.18
N ARG A 140 -42.07 3.43 -17.11
CA ARG A 140 -42.95 2.36 -16.63
C ARG A 140 -44.23 2.41 -17.46
N GLY A 141 -44.29 1.54 -18.47
CA GLY A 141 -45.48 1.35 -19.31
C GLY A 141 -45.73 -0.13 -19.57
N THR A 142 -46.76 -0.64 -18.89
CA THR A 142 -47.46 -1.91 -19.10
C THR A 142 -47.60 -2.28 -20.58
N GLU A 143 -47.25 -3.51 -20.99
CA GLU A 143 -48.17 -4.41 -21.70
C GLU A 143 -47.57 -5.78 -22.06
N ARG A 144 -48.46 -6.77 -21.99
CA ARG A 144 -48.29 -8.19 -22.25
C ARG A 144 -48.14 -8.44 -23.75
N ARG A 145 -47.30 -9.42 -24.12
CA ARG A 145 -47.55 -10.52 -25.09
C ARG A 145 -46.19 -11.17 -25.41
N SER A 146 -45.92 -12.39 -24.95
CA SER A 146 -46.37 -13.68 -25.51
C SER A 146 -45.21 -14.34 -26.29
N SER A 147 -44.67 -15.39 -25.66
CA SER A 147 -44.37 -16.70 -26.27
C SER A 147 -43.51 -16.73 -27.55
N SER A 148 -42.23 -17.12 -27.43
CA SER A 148 -41.53 -18.00 -28.42
C SER A 148 -40.05 -18.31 -28.11
N LEU A 149 -39.51 -17.98 -26.94
CA LEU A 149 -38.08 -18.16 -26.64
C LEU A 149 -37.69 -19.42 -25.84
N PHE A 150 -38.59 -20.43 -25.75
CA PHE A 150 -38.30 -21.70 -25.08
C PHE A 150 -38.11 -22.92 -25.99
N GLU A 151 -38.13 -22.77 -27.31
CA GLU A 151 -38.02 -23.92 -28.25
C GLU A 151 -36.63 -24.11 -28.88
N ARG A 152 -35.64 -23.24 -28.63
CA ARG A 152 -34.38 -23.27 -29.41
C ARG A 152 -33.18 -23.96 -28.73
N ILE A 153 -33.39 -24.71 -27.64
CA ILE A 153 -32.33 -25.44 -26.91
C ILE A 153 -32.38 -26.97 -27.14
N LYS A 154 -33.14 -27.48 -28.12
CA LYS A 154 -33.06 -28.89 -28.54
C LYS A 154 -32.88 -29.05 -30.06
N SER A 155 -31.78 -28.54 -30.61
CA SER A 155 -31.29 -28.98 -31.93
C SER A 155 -29.90 -28.40 -32.20
N LYS A 156 -28.87 -29.06 -31.68
CA LYS A 156 -27.50 -29.13 -32.24
C LYS A 156 -26.64 -30.04 -31.37
N SER A 157 -26.98 -31.32 -31.43
CA SER A 157 -26.07 -32.43 -31.12
C SER A 157 -26.51 -33.62 -31.96
N LYS A 158 -26.09 -33.62 -33.23
CA LYS A 158 -25.78 -34.77 -34.07
C LYS A 158 -25.19 -34.27 -35.39
#